data_AF-A0A957VTA2-F1
#
_entry.id   AF-A0A957VTA2-F1
#
_cell.length_a   1.000
_cell.length_b   1.000
_cell.length_c   1.000
_cell.angle_alpha   90.00
_cell.angle_beta   90.00
_cell.angle_gamma   90.00
#
_symmetry.space_group_name_H-M   'P 1'
#
loop_
_entity.id
_entity.type
_entity.pdbx_description
1 polymer ?
#
loop_
_entity_poly.entity_id
_entity_poly.type
_entity_poly.pdbx_seq_one_letter_code
_entity_poly.pdbx_strand_id
1 'polypeptide(L)'
;MSAETILERLRLFLLGLAIFIFAGTVVELWFTGHMESAVQLIPFGLAGLGILAIGAALIAPQRATLLGLRVVMGLVALGSCFGIYEHIEHNLAFELDIRPNATVAQVFLDALGGASPLLAPGILA
;
A
#
# COMPACT_ATOMS: atom_id res chain seq x y z
N MET A 1 3.22 -8.36 35.33
CA MET A 1 3.74 -7.94 34.01
C MET A 1 3.78 -6.42 34.01
N SER A 2 4.93 -5.80 33.77
CA SER A 2 5.06 -4.34 33.81
C SER A 2 4.50 -3.71 32.52
N ALA A 3 4.20 -2.40 32.57
CA ALA A 3 3.77 -1.66 31.38
C ALA A 3 4.83 -1.68 30.27
N GLU A 4 6.11 -1.65 30.62
CA GLU A 4 7.23 -1.71 29.69
C GLU A 4 7.24 -3.02 28.88
N THR A 5 7.04 -4.16 29.55
CA THR A 5 6.95 -5.46 28.87
C THR A 5 5.76 -5.53 27.92
N ILE A 6 4.63 -4.90 28.26
CA ILE A 6 3.45 -4.85 27.39
C ILE A 6 3.76 -4.02 26.12
N LEU A 7 4.35 -2.85 26.29
CA LEU A 7 4.70 -1.97 25.17
C LEU A 7 5.73 -2.60 24.23
N GLU A 8 6.71 -3.32 24.77
CA GLU A 8 7.69 -4.04 23.97
C GLU A 8 7.05 -5.15 23.13
N ARG A 9 6.20 -5.99 23.75
CA ARG A 9 5.46 -7.04 23.04
C ARG A 9 4.54 -6.48 21.97
N LEU A 10 3.82 -5.40 22.28
CA LEU A 10 2.95 -4.73 21.31
C LEU A 10 3.76 -4.18 20.13
N ARG A 11 4.92 -3.57 20.38
CA ARG A 11 5.81 -3.09 19.31
C ARG A 11 6.24 -4.23 18.39
N LEU A 12 6.74 -5.33 18.95
CA LEU A 12 7.18 -6.48 18.16
C LEU A 12 6.03 -7.08 17.35
N PHE A 13 4.85 -7.20 17.97
CA PHE A 13 3.65 -7.66 17.30
C PHE A 13 3.26 -6.76 16.12
N LEU A 14 3.20 -5.43 16.32
CA LEU A 14 2.82 -4.49 15.27
C LEU A 14 3.82 -4.46 14.11
N LEU A 15 5.13 -4.52 14.42
CA LEU A 15 6.16 -4.59 13.38
C LEU A 15 6.10 -5.93 12.62
N GLY A 16 5.87 -7.04 13.30
CA GLY A 16 5.67 -8.34 12.68
C GLY A 16 4.42 -8.39 11.80
N LEU A 17 3.32 -7.82 12.28
CA LEU A 17 2.07 -7.68 11.51
C LEU A 17 2.28 -6.83 10.26
N ALA A 18 3.03 -5.73 10.35
CA ALA A 18 3.35 -4.90 9.20
C ALA A 18 4.17 -5.67 8.14
N ILE A 19 5.18 -6.47 8.54
CA ILE A 19 5.90 -7.35 7.61
C ILE A 19 4.93 -8.33 6.94
N PHE A 20 4.03 -8.94 7.71
CA PHE A 20 3.05 -9.88 7.17
C PHE A 20 2.13 -9.22 6.14
N ILE A 21 1.66 -8.00 6.41
CA ILE A 21 0.85 -7.22 5.46
C ILE A 21 1.65 -6.94 4.17
N PHE A 22 2.87 -6.41 4.27
CA PHE A 22 3.71 -6.15 3.09
C PHE A 22 3.99 -7.42 2.27
N ALA A 23 4.31 -8.53 2.92
CA ALA A 23 4.54 -9.81 2.24
C ALA A 23 3.26 -10.33 1.59
N GLY A 24 2.11 -10.23 2.28
CA GLY A 24 0.80 -10.57 1.75
C GLY A 24 0.46 -9.76 0.51
N THR A 25 0.70 -8.44 0.53
CA THR A 25 0.47 -7.57 -0.63
C THR A 25 1.33 -7.96 -1.82
N VAL A 26 2.62 -8.32 -1.63
CA VAL A 26 3.46 -8.80 -2.75
C VAL A 26 2.88 -10.08 -3.36
N VAL A 27 2.41 -11.02 -2.55
CA VAL A 27 1.79 -12.26 -3.02
C VAL A 27 0.49 -11.97 -3.77
N GLU A 28 -0.35 -11.09 -3.23
CA GLU A 28 -1.61 -10.67 -3.86
C GLU A 28 -1.35 -10.01 -5.23
N LEU A 29 -0.42 -9.06 -5.31
CA LEU A 29 -0.06 -8.38 -6.56
C LEU A 29 0.51 -9.37 -7.59
N TRP A 30 1.27 -10.37 -7.14
CA TRP A 30 1.77 -11.42 -8.01
C TRP A 30 0.62 -12.26 -8.59
N PHE A 31 -0.32 -12.72 -7.75
CA PHE A 31 -1.45 -13.55 -8.19
C PHE A 31 -2.49 -12.79 -9.01
N THR A 32 -2.61 -11.49 -8.81
CA THR A 32 -3.48 -10.62 -9.63
C THR A 32 -2.84 -10.18 -10.94
N GLY A 33 -1.58 -10.52 -11.19
CA GLY A 33 -0.88 -10.19 -12.43
C GLY A 33 -0.50 -8.71 -12.55
N HIS A 34 -0.36 -8.00 -11.44
CA HIS A 34 -0.12 -6.55 -11.40
C HIS A 34 1.33 -6.18 -11.79
N MET A 35 1.77 -6.57 -12.98
CA MET A 35 3.15 -6.41 -13.50
C MET A 35 3.19 -5.94 -14.96
N GLU A 36 2.09 -5.43 -15.49
CA GLU A 36 1.96 -5.08 -16.91
C GLU A 36 2.62 -3.74 -17.26
N SER A 37 2.95 -2.92 -16.26
CA SER A 37 3.63 -1.64 -16.47
C SER A 37 4.65 -1.32 -15.39
N ALA A 38 5.57 -0.40 -15.67
CA ALA A 38 6.54 0.08 -14.69
C ALA A 38 5.87 0.71 -13.46
N VAL A 39 4.71 1.34 -13.64
CA VAL A 39 3.92 1.93 -12.55
C VAL A 39 3.39 0.84 -11.62
N GLN A 40 2.94 -0.30 -12.16
CA GLN A 40 2.46 -1.44 -11.37
C GLN A 40 3.57 -2.10 -10.52
N LEU A 41 4.85 -1.85 -10.83
CA LEU A 41 5.98 -2.33 -10.02
C LEU A 41 6.27 -1.46 -8.79
N ILE A 42 5.73 -0.24 -8.72
CA ILE A 42 5.89 0.66 -7.55
C ILE A 42 5.47 0.00 -6.24
N PRO A 43 4.27 -0.61 -6.11
CA PRO A 43 3.86 -1.24 -4.85
C PRO A 43 4.76 -2.42 -4.43
N PHE A 44 5.37 -3.17 -5.37
CA PHE A 44 6.38 -4.19 -5.03
C PHE A 44 7.64 -3.57 -4.43
N GLY A 45 8.13 -2.48 -5.03
CA GLY A 45 9.29 -1.75 -4.53
C GLY A 45 9.04 -1.15 -3.14
N LEU A 46 7.87 -0.54 -2.94
CA LEU A 46 7.46 0.02 -1.65
C LEU A 46 7.31 -1.07 -0.58
N ALA A 47 6.72 -2.22 -0.93
CA ALA A 47 6.59 -3.33 0.00
C ALA A 47 7.94 -3.94 0.39
N GLY A 48 8.83 -4.14 -0.58
CA GLY A 48 10.20 -4.58 -0.33
C GLY A 48 10.97 -3.62 0.57
N LEU A 49 10.89 -2.31 0.28
CA LEU A 49 11.53 -1.28 1.09
C LEU A 49 10.96 -1.22 2.51
N GLY A 50 9.64 -1.36 2.67
CA GLY A 50 8.96 -1.46 3.95
C GLY A 50 9.46 -2.62 4.79
N ILE A 51 9.53 -3.83 4.21
CA ILE A 51 10.07 -5.03 4.89
C ILE A 51 11.51 -4.81 5.34
N LEU A 52 12.37 -4.26 4.48
CA LEU A 52 13.77 -3.98 4.82
C LEU A 52 13.89 -2.97 5.96
N ALA A 53 13.11 -1.89 5.93
CA ALA A 53 13.13 -0.86 6.95
C ALA A 53 12.62 -1.38 8.31
N ILE A 54 11.55 -2.18 8.32
CA ILE A 54 11.04 -2.82 9.53
C ILE A 54 12.05 -3.85 10.07
N GLY A 55 12.64 -4.66 9.20
CA GLY A 55 13.68 -5.63 9.58
C GLY A 55 14.88 -4.95 10.22
N ALA A 56 15.34 -3.83 9.65
CA ALA A 56 16.41 -3.02 10.23
C ALA A 56 16.04 -2.46 11.62
N ALA A 57 14.80 -2.01 11.81
CA ALA A 57 14.31 -1.52 13.10
C ALA A 57 14.14 -2.63 14.14
N LEU A 58 13.81 -3.86 13.73
CA LEU A 58 13.71 -5.04 14.61
C LEU A 58 15.09 -5.54 15.07
N ILE A 59 16.08 -5.56 14.17
CA ILE A 59 17.44 -6.05 14.48
C ILE A 59 18.22 -5.02 15.31
N ALA A 60 18.11 -3.74 14.97
CA ALA A 60 18.86 -2.67 15.62
C ALA A 60 17.97 -1.44 15.83
N PRO A 61 17.18 -1.35 16.93
CA PRO A 61 16.24 -0.26 17.19
C PRO A 61 16.95 1.03 17.68
N GLN A 62 17.78 1.61 16.83
CA GLN A 62 18.51 2.86 17.08
C GLN A 62 17.89 4.05 16.36
N ARG A 63 18.30 5.27 16.72
CA ARG A 63 17.73 6.51 16.16
C ARG A 63 17.73 6.52 14.63
N ALA A 64 18.81 6.05 13.99
CA ALA A 64 18.93 6.04 12.54
C ALA A 64 17.94 5.09 11.85
N THR A 65 17.78 3.86 12.35
CA THR A 65 16.86 2.86 11.78
C THR A 65 15.41 3.25 11.99
N LEU A 66 15.08 3.85 13.15
CA LEU A 66 13.74 4.36 13.41
C LEU A 66 13.38 5.58 12.56
N LEU A 67 14.34 6.48 12.30
CA LEU A 67 14.13 7.59 11.37
C LEU A 67 13.97 7.07 9.93
N GLY A 68 14.81 6.12 9.51
CA GLY A 68 14.69 5.46 8.22
C GLY A 68 13.31 4.81 8.04
N LEU A 69 12.85 4.05 9.04
CA LEU A 69 11.51 3.47 9.04
C LEU A 69 10.42 4.53 8.85
N ARG A 70 10.47 5.65 9.58
CA ARG A 70 9.48 6.73 9.44
C ARG A 70 9.47 7.35 8.04
N VAL A 71 10.64 7.58 7.45
CA VAL A 71 10.76 8.10 6.08
C VAL A 71 10.14 7.11 5.09
N VAL A 72 10.47 5.83 5.23
CA VAL A 72 9.92 4.77 4.37
C VAL A 72 8.40 4.67 4.51
N MET A 73 7.85 4.70 5.72
CA MET A 73 6.39 4.71 5.93
C MET A 73 5.73 5.95 5.29
N GLY A 74 6.39 7.12 5.33
CA GLY A 74 5.92 8.31 4.61
C GLY A 74 5.89 8.11 3.10
N LEU A 75 6.93 7.48 2.52
CA LEU A 75 6.97 7.13 1.09
C LEU A 75 5.89 6.12 0.72
N VAL A 76 5.66 5.11 1.57
CA VAL A 76 4.59 4.12 1.37
C VAL A 76 3.22 4.81 1.37
N ALA A 77 2.95 5.70 2.34
CA ALA A 77 1.69 6.44 2.36
C ALA A 77 1.47 7.29 1.10
N LEU A 78 2.51 8.00 0.65
CA LEU A 78 2.47 8.76 -0.61
C LEU A 78 2.24 7.86 -1.82
N GLY A 79 2.91 6.71 -1.87
CA GLY A 79 2.72 5.71 -2.91
C GLY A 79 1.33 5.10 -2.94
N SER A 80 0.72 4.88 -1.77
CA SER A 80 -0.68 4.44 -1.65
C SER A 80 -1.65 5.50 -2.15
N CYS A 81 -1.46 6.77 -1.82
CA CYS A 81 -2.26 7.87 -2.38
C CYS A 81 -2.14 7.93 -3.91
N PHE A 82 -0.92 7.76 -4.43
CA PHE A 82 -0.69 7.71 -5.87
C PHE A 82 -1.37 6.49 -6.52
N GLY A 83 -1.30 5.31 -5.92
CA GLY A 83 -1.99 4.13 -6.43
C GLY A 83 -3.52 4.26 -6.42
N ILE A 84 -4.10 4.91 -5.40
CA ILE A 84 -5.54 5.23 -5.37
C ILE A 84 -5.91 6.11 -6.57
N TYR A 85 -5.10 7.13 -6.86
CA TYR A 85 -5.30 7.99 -8.01
C TYR A 85 -5.28 7.20 -9.33
N GLU A 86 -4.28 6.33 -9.54
CA GLU A 86 -4.18 5.49 -10.74
C GLU A 86 -5.40 4.56 -10.89
N HIS A 87 -5.89 3.97 -9.80
CA HIS A 87 -7.09 3.13 -9.82
C HIS A 87 -8.36 3.92 -10.21
N ILE A 88 -8.50 5.16 -9.72
CA ILE A 88 -9.60 6.05 -10.11
C ILE A 88 -9.50 6.41 -11.60
N GLU A 89 -8.31 6.82 -12.05
CA GLU A 89 -8.08 7.22 -13.44
C GLU A 89 -8.41 6.08 -14.40
N HIS A 90 -7.96 4.86 -14.11
CA HIS A 90 -8.23 3.69 -14.94
C HIS A 90 -9.72 3.32 -14.95
N ASN A 91 -10.38 3.33 -13.78
CA ASN A 91 -11.82 3.06 -13.73
C ASN A 91 -12.63 4.12 -14.49
N LEU A 92 -12.24 5.40 -14.39
CA LEU A 92 -12.86 6.49 -15.14
C LEU A 92 -12.69 6.30 -16.66
N ALA A 93 -11.48 5.95 -17.12
CA ALA A 93 -11.22 5.68 -18.52
C ALA A 93 -12.04 4.50 -19.04
N PHE A 94 -12.11 3.40 -18.27
CA PHE A 94 -12.91 2.23 -18.60
C PHE A 94 -14.40 2.57 -18.73
N GLU A 95 -14.95 3.33 -17.78
CA GLU A 95 -16.36 3.69 -17.80
C GLU A 95 -16.75 4.60 -18.98
N LEU A 96 -15.86 5.52 -19.37
CA LEU A 96 -16.07 6.36 -20.55
C LEU A 96 -16.02 5.55 -21.85
N ASP A 97 -15.25 4.47 -21.91
CA ASP A 97 -15.15 3.58 -23.08
C ASP A 97 -16.43 2.76 -23.26
N ILE A 98 -17.01 2.23 -22.18
CA ILE A 98 -18.23 1.41 -22.24
C ILE A 98 -19.53 2.22 -22.23
N ARG A 99 -19.53 3.45 -21.68
CA ARG A 99 -20.72 4.31 -21.54
C ARG A 99 -20.41 5.77 -21.94
N PRO A 100 -20.18 6.05 -23.23
CA PRO A 100 -19.75 7.38 -23.70
C PRO A 100 -20.79 8.49 -23.51
N ASN A 101 -22.06 8.14 -23.26
CA ASN A 101 -23.16 9.10 -23.05
C ASN A 101 -23.54 9.27 -21.56
N ALA A 102 -22.81 8.66 -20.63
CA ALA A 102 -23.10 8.79 -19.20
C ALA A 102 -22.78 10.20 -18.69
N THR A 103 -23.52 10.64 -17.67
CA THR A 103 -23.25 11.94 -17.03
C THR A 103 -21.97 11.86 -16.19
N VAL A 104 -21.22 12.96 -16.08
CA VAL A 104 -19.96 13.02 -15.32
C VAL A 104 -20.12 12.52 -13.87
N ALA A 105 -21.26 12.80 -13.23
CA ALA A 105 -21.55 12.34 -11.88
C ALA A 105 -21.74 10.81 -11.78
N GLN A 106 -22.36 10.19 -12.79
CA GLN A 106 -22.52 8.73 -12.84
C GLN A 106 -21.18 8.04 -13.06
N VAL A 107 -20.39 8.54 -14.01
CA VAL A 107 -19.06 7.99 -14.32
C VAL A 107 -18.14 8.10 -13.09
N PHE A 108 -18.16 9.23 -12.38
CA PHE A 108 -17.35 9.41 -11.18
C PHE A 108 -17.74 8.45 -10.04
N LEU A 109 -19.05 8.30 -9.76
CA LEU A 109 -19.52 7.39 -8.70
C LEU A 109 -19.21 5.92 -9.02
N ASP A 110 -19.41 5.52 -10.27
CA ASP A 110 -19.17 4.14 -10.70
C ASP A 110 -17.66 3.84 -10.72
N ALA A 111 -16.82 4.82 -11.04
CA ALA A 111 -15.36 4.65 -10.99
C ALA A 111 -14.82 4.42 -9.57
N LEU A 112 -15.53 4.84 -8.51
CA LEU A 112 -15.11 4.56 -7.12
C LEU A 112 -15.30 3.09 -6.73
N GLY A 113 -16.24 2.40 -7.37
CA GLY A 113 -16.53 0.97 -7.16
C GLY A 113 -16.15 0.09 -8.36
N GLY A 114 -15.41 0.65 -9.32
CA GLY A 114 -15.11 0.03 -10.60
C GLY A 114 -14.20 -1.20 -10.52
N ALA A 115 -13.82 -1.71 -11.69
CA ALA A 115 -13.06 -2.95 -11.84
C ALA A 115 -11.73 -2.97 -11.07
N SER A 116 -11.06 -1.82 -10.95
CA SER A 116 -9.87 -1.64 -10.11
C SER A 116 -10.30 -1.25 -8.69
N PRO A 117 -10.09 -2.09 -7.67
CA PRO A 117 -10.57 -1.79 -6.32
C PRO A 117 -9.88 -0.55 -5.74
N LEU A 118 -10.65 0.48 -5.40
CA LEU A 118 -10.13 1.78 -4.97
C LEU A 118 -9.19 1.71 -3.77
N LEU A 119 -9.51 0.87 -2.78
CA LEU A 119 -8.78 0.80 -1.52
C LEU A 119 -7.63 -0.21 -1.52
N ALA A 120 -7.46 -1.00 -2.59
CA ALA A 120 -6.36 -1.97 -2.68
C ALA A 120 -4.97 -1.33 -2.48
N PRO A 121 -4.67 -0.15 -3.05
CA PRO A 121 -3.38 0.53 -2.79
C PRO A 121 -3.23 1.00 -1.34
N GLY A 122 -4.34 1.19 -0.62
CA GLY A 122 -4.37 1.62 0.78
C GLY A 122 -3.95 0.54 1.78
N ILE A 123 -3.87 -0.74 1.39
CA ILE A 123 -3.41 -1.84 2.26
C ILE A 123 -1.98 -1.60 2.78
N LEU A 124 -1.17 -0.87 2.01
CA LEU A 124 0.20 -0.55 2.38
C LEU A 124 0.32 0.62 3.38
N ALA A 125 -0.72 1.44 3.57
CA ALA A 125 -0.68 2.70 4.34
C ALA A 125 -1.43 2.67 5.67
#